data_AF-A0A7W7H3U6-F1
#
_entry.id   AF-A0A7W7H3U6-F1
#
_cell.length_a   1.000
_cell.length_b   1.000
_cell.length_c   1.000
_cell.angle_alpha   90.00
_cell.angle_beta   90.00
_cell.angle_gamma   90.00
#
_symmetry.space_group_name_H-M   'P 1'
#
loop_
_entity.id
_entity.type
_entity.pdbx_description
1 polymer ?
#
loop_
_entity_poly.entity_id
_entity_poly.type
_entity_poly.pdbx_seq_one_letter_code
_entity_poly.pdbx_strand_id
1 'polypeptide(L)'
;MSLATGQRSLGDRAVHYPLWPPLTSGCPRTSTAEADYPLEVDYDYDRVPSDLFRPAVGSGLDRWAPLLPPLLASGLGEGGTPLIELEPGVFVKDESRNPTWSHKDRLNRCTVSAAVGVGAPGVVVASSGNHGLSASAFAARAGLRSVIITGPVAPAFLQTHGAVVLPVPWEARWPLMRQIVDRCGLHPVSNLTATHTGHPFGPEGYKTIAYEIAAEIGTPAAVFVPTGYAELLFGIGKGFAELRRLGLADRVPQLVACEPAAAAPLTRALRYDQPTAVVEVGQTDAFSIISAVSGYRGVVAVRESGGAALALTDDQLRAAHAELARAGIWAELSSAAGLAGLRSVQSGDGAGLGALDGPVVCISTSTGLKNWTARPSDGRQQTGDRRGAGRRQDDQWRADQWSSGDERLRGEERLRGEERLRGEERQEADKRRQGGQWPDGGPRVAEQRWSREGSEAELPEEGHEVSGRRWSAERPGDGAFVEPVGTEWADIRRRLEEGGLVS
;
A
#
# COMPACT_ATOMS: atom_id res chain seq x y z
N MET A 1 18.25 -2.03 -19.23
CA MET A 1 18.83 -1.63 -17.92
C MET A 1 17.88 -0.65 -17.25
N SER A 2 17.86 -0.60 -15.91
CA SER A 2 17.04 0.35 -15.14
C SER A 2 17.42 1.80 -15.40
N LEU A 3 16.42 2.69 -15.45
CA LEU A 3 16.58 4.15 -15.51
C LEU A 3 16.26 4.82 -14.17
N ALA A 4 16.18 4.06 -13.06
CA ALA A 4 15.93 4.61 -11.74
C ALA A 4 17.09 5.55 -11.33
N THR A 5 16.75 6.77 -10.90
CA THR A 5 17.73 7.83 -10.58
C THR A 5 17.87 8.07 -9.08
N GLY A 6 16.80 7.87 -8.31
CA GLY A 6 16.79 8.16 -6.89
C GLY A 6 15.48 7.81 -6.21
N GLN A 7 15.38 8.23 -4.96
CA GLN A 7 14.15 8.16 -4.17
C GLN A 7 13.63 9.58 -3.93
N ARG A 8 12.32 9.77 -3.94
CA ARG A 8 11.65 11.06 -3.71
C ARG A 8 10.62 10.89 -2.60
N SER A 9 10.56 11.86 -1.68
CA SER A 9 9.54 11.85 -0.63
C SER A 9 8.15 12.15 -1.20
N LEU A 10 7.15 11.45 -0.71
CA LEU A 10 5.75 11.80 -0.99
C LEU A 10 5.26 12.93 -0.07
N GLY A 11 5.88 13.16 1.09
CA GLY A 11 5.54 14.27 1.98
C GLY A 11 6.01 15.64 1.48
N ASP A 12 7.10 15.66 0.70
CA ASP A 12 7.57 16.83 -0.05
C ASP A 12 8.33 16.34 -1.29
N ARG A 13 7.75 16.57 -2.48
CA ARG A 13 8.32 16.11 -3.75
C ARG A 13 9.62 16.83 -4.13
N ALA A 14 10.01 17.91 -3.46
CA ALA A 14 11.32 18.53 -3.65
C ALA A 14 12.44 17.81 -2.88
N VAL A 15 12.11 16.89 -1.97
CA VAL A 15 13.09 16.15 -1.19
C VAL A 15 13.47 14.85 -1.90
N HIS A 16 14.74 14.76 -2.29
CA HIS A 16 15.32 13.61 -2.99
C HIS A 16 16.44 12.96 -2.17
N TYR A 17 16.64 11.67 -2.41
CA TYR A 17 17.72 10.86 -1.87
C TYR A 17 18.33 9.98 -2.97
N PRO A 18 19.57 9.51 -2.80
CA PRO A 18 20.15 8.49 -3.67
C PRO A 18 19.24 7.25 -3.76
N LEU A 19 19.35 6.50 -4.86
CA LEU A 19 18.60 5.26 -5.04
C LEU A 19 18.98 4.18 -4.00
N TRP A 20 20.26 4.16 -3.61
CA TRP A 20 20.84 3.18 -2.70
C TRP A 20 21.47 3.83 -1.46
N PRO A 21 21.33 3.22 -0.27
CA PRO A 21 20.41 2.13 0.03
C PRO A 21 18.93 2.61 0.01
N PRO A 22 17.96 1.72 -0.22
CA PRO A 22 16.54 2.07 -0.12
C PRO A 22 16.19 2.47 1.32
N LEU A 23 15.45 3.57 1.48
CA LEU A 23 15.03 4.06 2.79
C LEU A 23 13.73 3.37 3.23
N THR A 24 13.86 2.33 4.05
CA THR A 24 12.76 1.45 4.48
C THR A 24 12.03 1.91 5.75
N SER A 25 12.54 2.95 6.41
CA SER A 25 11.99 3.54 7.64
C SER A 25 11.24 4.87 7.38
N GLY A 26 10.73 5.06 6.16
CA GLY A 26 10.11 6.33 5.76
C GLY A 26 11.13 7.44 5.47
N CYS A 27 10.62 8.61 5.11
CA CYS A 27 11.45 9.77 4.74
C CYS A 27 11.96 10.49 6.00
N PRO A 28 13.29 10.55 6.22
CA PRO A 28 13.85 11.11 7.45
C PRO A 28 13.61 12.62 7.60
N ARG A 29 13.30 13.34 6.52
CA ARG A 29 13.05 14.80 6.56
C ARG A 29 11.58 15.18 6.68
N THR A 30 10.66 14.32 6.25
CA THR A 30 9.23 14.69 6.20
C THR A 30 8.39 13.87 7.18
N SER A 31 8.88 12.71 7.64
CA SER A 31 8.25 11.97 8.74
C SER A 31 8.27 12.79 10.03
N THR A 32 7.16 12.76 10.76
CA THR A 32 6.95 13.42 12.06
C THR A 32 6.56 12.40 13.11
N ALA A 33 6.30 12.85 14.35
CA ALA A 33 5.78 11.97 15.39
C ALA A 33 4.36 11.45 15.09
N GLU A 34 3.60 12.20 14.29
CA GLU A 34 2.21 11.91 13.95
C GLU A 34 2.05 11.08 12.67
N ALA A 35 2.99 11.20 11.72
CA ALA A 35 2.92 10.49 10.45
C ALA A 35 4.30 10.24 9.83
N ASP A 36 4.49 9.03 9.33
CA ASP A 36 5.63 8.64 8.51
C ASP A 36 5.28 8.81 7.03
N TYR A 37 6.17 9.46 6.28
CA TYR A 37 5.96 9.70 4.86
C TYR A 37 6.78 8.71 4.02
N PRO A 38 6.13 7.98 3.09
CA PRO A 38 6.81 7.05 2.20
C PRO A 38 7.67 7.77 1.16
N LEU A 39 8.64 7.03 0.62
CA LEU A 39 9.34 7.41 -0.60
C LEU A 39 8.82 6.61 -1.80
N GLU A 40 9.04 7.18 -2.98
CA GLU A 40 8.88 6.51 -4.27
C GLU A 40 10.18 6.57 -5.08
N VAL A 41 10.35 5.70 -6.06
CA VAL A 41 11.52 5.73 -6.96
C VAL A 41 11.28 6.74 -8.09
N ASP A 42 12.26 7.59 -8.39
CA ASP A 42 12.22 8.48 -9.56
C ASP A 42 13.07 7.91 -10.71
N TYR A 43 12.77 8.32 -11.93
CA TYR A 43 13.38 7.78 -13.15
C TYR A 43 13.81 8.87 -14.12
N ASP A 44 14.79 8.54 -14.96
CA ASP A 44 15.13 9.34 -16.13
C ASP A 44 14.15 9.03 -17.27
N TYR A 45 12.99 9.68 -17.22
CA TYR A 45 11.89 9.43 -18.17
C TYR A 45 12.25 9.83 -19.62
N ASP A 46 13.19 10.76 -19.81
CA ASP A 46 13.61 11.23 -21.14
C ASP A 46 14.42 10.15 -21.90
N ARG A 47 14.93 9.15 -21.18
CA ARG A 47 15.70 8.02 -21.74
C ARG A 47 14.88 6.74 -21.90
N VAL A 48 13.57 6.78 -21.63
CA VAL A 48 12.70 5.62 -21.78
C VAL A 48 12.65 5.23 -23.26
N PRO A 49 12.95 3.96 -23.61
CA PRO A 49 12.89 3.52 -25.00
C PRO A 49 11.48 3.70 -25.58
N SER A 50 11.39 4.33 -26.77
CA SER A 50 10.11 4.59 -27.44
C SER A 50 9.32 3.33 -27.80
N ASP A 51 9.99 2.17 -27.83
CA ASP A 51 9.44 0.86 -28.16
C ASP A 51 9.13 0.02 -26.92
N LEU A 52 9.37 0.49 -25.69
CA LEU A 52 9.15 -0.25 -24.44
C LEU A 52 7.72 -0.81 -24.32
N PHE A 53 6.73 -0.04 -24.79
CA PHE A 53 5.31 -0.38 -24.72
C PHE A 53 4.78 -1.02 -26.02
N ARG A 54 5.63 -1.25 -27.02
CA ARG A 54 5.22 -2.04 -28.20
C ARG A 54 5.06 -3.51 -27.80
N PRO A 55 4.23 -4.28 -28.52
CA PRO A 55 4.20 -5.73 -28.36
C PRO A 55 5.60 -6.30 -28.57
N ALA A 56 6.17 -6.90 -27.54
CA ALA A 56 7.55 -7.36 -27.53
C ALA A 56 7.64 -8.80 -27.01
N VAL A 57 8.71 -9.48 -27.44
CA VAL A 57 9.10 -10.80 -26.91
C VAL A 57 9.84 -10.55 -25.60
N GLY A 58 9.17 -10.80 -24.48
CA GLY A 58 9.74 -10.71 -23.14
C GLY A 58 8.71 -11.18 -22.12
N SER A 59 9.13 -12.00 -21.17
CA SER A 59 8.25 -12.53 -20.12
C SER A 59 8.42 -11.77 -18.81
N GLY A 60 7.31 -11.68 -18.07
CA GLY A 60 7.27 -11.12 -16.73
C GLY A 60 7.72 -9.67 -16.59
N LEU A 61 8.27 -9.31 -15.43
CA LEU A 61 8.67 -7.93 -15.10
C LEU A 61 9.93 -7.45 -15.83
N ASP A 62 10.78 -8.34 -16.34
CA ASP A 62 12.05 -7.97 -16.98
C ASP A 62 11.85 -7.09 -18.21
N ARG A 63 10.71 -7.24 -18.92
CA ARG A 63 10.35 -6.36 -20.03
C ARG A 63 10.21 -4.89 -19.60
N TRP A 64 9.84 -4.65 -18.34
CA TRP A 64 9.61 -3.31 -17.78
C TRP A 64 10.86 -2.76 -17.09
N ALA A 65 12.00 -3.46 -17.15
CA ALA A 65 13.22 -3.12 -16.43
C ALA A 65 13.66 -1.64 -16.53
N PRO A 66 13.54 -0.93 -17.67
CA PRO A 66 13.86 0.50 -17.74
C PRO A 66 13.08 1.36 -16.75
N LEU A 67 11.83 1.01 -16.47
CA LEU A 67 10.95 1.71 -15.53
C LEU A 67 10.80 0.94 -14.21
N LEU A 68 11.74 0.06 -13.86
CA LEU A 68 11.80 -0.60 -12.56
C LEU A 68 13.13 -0.28 -11.88
N PRO A 69 13.24 -0.36 -10.54
CA PRO A 69 14.54 -0.35 -9.89
C PRO A 69 15.38 -1.53 -10.40
N PRO A 70 16.72 -1.51 -10.24
CA PRO A 70 17.57 -2.60 -10.71
C PRO A 70 17.09 -3.97 -10.20
N LEU A 71 16.71 -4.86 -11.13
CA LEU A 71 16.24 -6.21 -10.85
C LEU A 71 17.42 -7.18 -10.72
N LEU A 72 18.13 -7.10 -9.59
CA LEU A 72 19.37 -7.84 -9.34
C LEU A 72 19.17 -9.32 -8.95
N ALA A 73 17.97 -9.71 -8.51
CA ALA A 73 17.65 -11.12 -8.31
C ALA A 73 17.24 -11.78 -9.65
N SER A 74 17.04 -13.10 -9.70
CA SER A 74 16.31 -13.75 -10.80
C SER A 74 14.80 -13.70 -10.58
N GLY A 75 14.02 -13.57 -11.66
CA GLY A 75 12.55 -13.62 -11.59
C GLY A 75 12.03 -15.05 -11.46
N LEU A 76 10.71 -15.16 -11.25
CA LEU A 76 9.96 -16.41 -11.27
C LEU A 76 8.96 -16.46 -12.45
N GLY A 77 8.95 -15.45 -13.31
CA GLY A 77 7.97 -15.30 -14.39
C GLY A 77 6.70 -14.58 -13.96
N GLU A 78 6.79 -13.78 -12.91
CA GLU A 78 5.70 -12.93 -12.40
C GLU A 78 5.34 -11.81 -13.39
N GLY A 79 4.06 -11.46 -13.45
CA GLY A 79 3.49 -10.55 -14.43
C GLY A 79 2.89 -11.24 -15.66
N GLY A 80 2.42 -10.45 -16.63
CA GLY A 80 1.74 -10.97 -17.82
C GLY A 80 0.46 -11.74 -17.49
N THR A 81 -0.25 -11.32 -16.45
CA THR A 81 -1.43 -12.03 -15.95
C THR A 81 -2.66 -11.73 -16.82
N PRO A 82 -3.66 -12.63 -16.89
CA PRO A 82 -4.85 -12.41 -17.72
C PRO A 82 -5.67 -11.19 -17.31
N LEU A 83 -6.18 -10.44 -18.31
CA LEU A 83 -7.26 -9.48 -18.17
C LEU A 83 -8.54 -10.11 -18.74
N ILE A 84 -9.45 -10.55 -17.87
CA ILE A 84 -10.61 -11.35 -18.24
C ILE A 84 -11.84 -10.43 -18.30
N GLU A 85 -12.53 -10.36 -19.43
CA GLU A 85 -13.81 -9.66 -19.51
C GLU A 85 -14.90 -10.50 -18.81
N LEU A 86 -15.46 -9.95 -17.72
CA LEU A 86 -16.51 -10.60 -16.92
C LEU A 86 -17.90 -10.38 -17.54
N GLU A 87 -18.13 -9.15 -18.01
CA GLU A 87 -19.30 -8.68 -18.74
C GLU A 87 -18.85 -7.49 -19.62
N PRO A 88 -19.63 -7.07 -20.64
CA PRO A 88 -19.22 -6.02 -21.57
C PRO A 88 -18.71 -4.76 -20.86
N GLY A 89 -17.41 -4.46 -21.02
CA GLY A 89 -16.77 -3.29 -20.43
C GLY A 89 -16.33 -3.43 -18.96
N VAL A 90 -16.50 -4.60 -18.33
CA VAL A 90 -16.01 -4.88 -16.97
C VAL A 90 -14.98 -6.00 -17.03
N PHE A 91 -13.75 -5.67 -16.65
CA PHE A 91 -12.62 -6.58 -16.70
C PHE A 91 -12.14 -6.96 -15.30
N VAL A 92 -11.60 -8.16 -15.17
CA VAL A 92 -10.90 -8.64 -13.98
C VAL A 92 -9.43 -8.87 -14.34
N LYS A 93 -8.52 -8.14 -13.70
CA LYS A 93 -7.08 -8.41 -13.80
C LYS A 93 -6.72 -9.48 -12.78
N ASP A 94 -6.46 -10.69 -13.26
CA ASP A 94 -6.31 -11.88 -12.42
C ASP A 94 -4.87 -12.11 -11.97
N GLU A 95 -4.47 -11.44 -10.91
CA GLU A 95 -3.13 -11.55 -10.33
C GLU A 95 -2.89 -12.87 -9.57
N SER A 96 -3.91 -13.73 -9.47
CA SER A 96 -3.77 -15.06 -8.88
C SER A 96 -3.06 -16.08 -9.79
N ARG A 97 -2.68 -15.65 -11.01
CA ARG A 97 -1.88 -16.41 -11.98
C ARG A 97 -0.37 -16.18 -11.88
N ASN A 98 0.07 -15.34 -10.95
CA ASN A 98 1.50 -15.21 -10.63
C ASN A 98 2.07 -16.50 -10.00
N PRO A 99 3.41 -16.71 -9.99
CA PRO A 99 4.07 -17.94 -9.52
C PRO A 99 3.70 -18.44 -8.12
N THR A 100 3.52 -17.54 -7.15
CA THR A 100 3.05 -17.89 -5.79
C THR A 100 1.55 -17.67 -5.62
N TRP A 101 0.83 -17.51 -6.74
CA TRP A 101 -0.60 -17.29 -6.84
C TRP A 101 -1.09 -16.02 -6.15
N SER A 102 -0.30 -14.94 -6.22
CA SER A 102 -0.68 -13.63 -5.71
C SER A 102 0.09 -12.48 -6.38
N HIS A 103 -0.55 -11.31 -6.48
CA HIS A 103 0.09 -10.04 -6.91
C HIS A 103 1.40 -9.73 -6.17
N LYS A 104 1.58 -10.24 -4.94
CA LYS A 104 2.78 -10.01 -4.09
C LYS A 104 4.09 -10.35 -4.78
N ASP A 105 4.07 -11.21 -5.79
CA ASP A 105 5.24 -11.57 -6.58
C ASP A 105 5.87 -10.37 -7.28
N ARG A 106 5.04 -9.44 -7.78
CA ARG A 106 5.54 -8.23 -8.42
C ARG A 106 6.35 -7.36 -7.47
N LEU A 107 5.85 -7.18 -6.23
CA LEU A 107 6.56 -6.43 -5.19
C LEU A 107 7.86 -7.14 -4.81
N ASN A 108 7.80 -8.46 -4.55
CA ASN A 108 8.97 -9.20 -4.08
C ASN A 108 10.06 -9.33 -5.13
N ARG A 109 9.71 -9.30 -6.42
CA ARG A 109 10.69 -9.13 -7.50
C ARG A 109 11.60 -7.91 -7.27
N CYS A 110 11.01 -6.79 -6.86
CA CYS A 110 11.72 -5.53 -6.65
C CYS A 110 12.40 -5.45 -5.27
N THR A 111 11.73 -5.87 -4.19
CA THR A 111 12.27 -5.75 -2.83
C THR A 111 13.35 -6.77 -2.53
N VAL A 112 13.28 -7.99 -3.08
CA VAL A 112 14.36 -8.99 -2.96
C VAL A 112 15.55 -8.60 -3.83
N SER A 113 15.32 -8.00 -5.00
CA SER A 113 16.41 -7.40 -5.79
C SER A 113 17.12 -6.27 -5.05
N ALA A 114 16.38 -5.47 -4.27
CA ALA A 114 16.97 -4.49 -3.36
C ALA A 114 17.83 -5.15 -2.27
N ALA A 115 17.36 -6.24 -1.66
CA ALA A 115 18.13 -7.00 -0.67
C ALA A 115 19.46 -7.53 -1.24
N VAL A 116 19.44 -8.05 -2.47
CA VAL A 116 20.66 -8.44 -3.20
C VAL A 116 21.57 -7.23 -3.43
N GLY A 117 21.01 -6.10 -3.85
CA GLY A 117 21.77 -4.88 -4.15
C GLY A 117 22.49 -4.26 -2.96
N VAL A 118 21.94 -4.40 -1.75
CA VAL A 118 22.59 -3.94 -0.51
C VAL A 118 23.47 -5.02 0.13
N GLY A 119 23.60 -6.19 -0.49
CA GLY A 119 24.41 -7.31 0.04
C GLY A 119 23.86 -7.92 1.33
N ALA A 120 22.54 -7.89 1.52
CA ALA A 120 21.92 -8.42 2.74
C ALA A 120 22.08 -9.96 2.82
N PRO A 121 22.28 -10.53 4.03
CA PRO A 121 22.38 -11.98 4.23
C PRO A 121 21.03 -12.72 4.08
N GLY A 122 19.92 -11.98 4.05
CA GLY A 122 18.58 -12.51 3.95
C GLY A 122 17.52 -11.41 4.02
N VAL A 123 16.25 -11.82 3.93
CA VAL A 123 15.09 -10.93 4.02
C VAL A 123 14.21 -11.25 5.21
N VAL A 124 13.51 -10.25 5.74
CA VAL A 124 12.51 -10.42 6.78
C VAL A 124 11.18 -9.75 6.40
N VAL A 125 10.08 -10.43 6.71
CA VAL A 125 8.72 -9.96 6.45
C VAL A 125 7.80 -10.26 7.63
N ALA A 126 7.04 -9.27 8.07
CA ALA A 126 5.91 -9.46 8.98
C ALA A 126 4.63 -9.71 8.17
N SER A 127 4.23 -10.97 8.01
CA SER A 127 3.03 -11.38 7.27
C SER A 127 2.57 -12.78 7.67
N SER A 128 1.26 -12.99 7.66
CA SER A 128 0.61 -14.28 7.92
C SER A 128 0.07 -14.97 6.66
N GLY A 129 0.40 -14.47 5.46
CA GLY A 129 -0.23 -14.95 4.22
C GLY A 129 0.59 -14.71 2.96
N ASN A 130 -0.06 -14.13 1.94
CA ASN A 130 0.48 -14.01 0.59
C ASN A 130 1.86 -13.31 0.50
N HIS A 131 2.10 -12.28 1.34
CA HIS A 131 3.39 -11.58 1.32
C HIS A 131 4.52 -12.46 1.84
N GLY A 132 4.28 -13.20 2.93
CA GLY A 132 5.26 -14.13 3.50
C GLY A 132 5.68 -15.22 2.52
N LEU A 133 4.71 -15.86 1.88
CA LEU A 133 4.97 -16.91 0.87
C LEU A 133 5.75 -16.37 -0.34
N SER A 134 5.36 -15.21 -0.85
CA SER A 134 6.02 -14.58 -1.99
C SER A 134 7.45 -14.15 -1.64
N ALA A 135 7.67 -13.53 -0.48
CA ALA A 135 9.00 -13.12 -0.02
C ALA A 135 9.95 -14.31 0.10
N SER A 136 9.49 -15.43 0.67
CA SER A 136 10.31 -16.63 0.82
C SER A 136 10.62 -17.30 -0.52
N ALA A 137 9.67 -17.34 -1.46
CA ALA A 137 9.89 -17.89 -2.80
C ALA A 137 10.97 -17.10 -3.57
N PHE A 138 10.86 -15.77 -3.57
CA PHE A 138 11.85 -14.91 -4.25
C PHE A 138 13.20 -14.92 -3.54
N ALA A 139 13.23 -14.95 -2.21
CA ALA A 139 14.47 -15.09 -1.44
C ALA A 139 15.20 -16.41 -1.76
N ALA A 140 14.47 -17.54 -1.73
CA ALA A 140 15.02 -18.84 -2.09
C ALA A 140 15.58 -18.84 -3.52
N ARG A 141 14.87 -18.24 -4.48
CA ARG A 141 15.33 -18.10 -5.87
C ARG A 141 16.60 -17.25 -5.99
N ALA A 142 16.75 -16.24 -5.15
CA ALA A 142 17.91 -15.36 -5.09
C ALA A 142 19.08 -15.93 -4.28
N GLY A 143 18.94 -17.11 -3.65
CA GLY A 143 19.94 -17.66 -2.73
C GLY A 143 20.02 -16.92 -1.39
N LEU A 144 19.00 -16.14 -1.05
CA LEU A 144 18.88 -15.42 0.21
C LEU A 144 18.09 -16.23 1.23
N ARG A 145 18.44 -16.07 2.50
CA ARG A 145 17.66 -16.63 3.61
C ARG A 145 16.40 -15.80 3.83
N SER A 146 15.35 -16.38 4.41
CA SER A 146 14.08 -15.69 4.65
C SER A 146 13.56 -15.93 6.05
N VAL A 147 13.10 -14.87 6.72
CA VAL A 147 12.37 -14.92 7.98
C VAL A 147 10.96 -14.39 7.79
N ILE A 148 9.96 -15.17 8.20
CA ILE A 148 8.56 -14.76 8.17
C ILE A 148 8.06 -14.66 9.62
N ILE A 149 7.67 -13.46 10.03
CA ILE A 149 7.06 -13.20 11.32
C ILE A 149 5.54 -13.16 11.11
N THR A 150 4.83 -14.14 11.67
CA THR A 150 3.38 -14.30 11.53
C THR A 150 2.67 -14.10 12.86
N GLY A 151 1.34 -14.02 12.84
CA GLY A 151 0.53 -14.10 14.05
C GLY A 151 0.68 -15.45 14.77
N PRO A 152 -0.06 -15.66 15.86
CA PRO A 152 0.12 -16.84 16.73
C PRO A 152 -0.04 -18.19 16.02
N VAL A 153 -0.83 -18.21 14.94
CA VAL A 153 -1.05 -19.39 14.12
C VAL A 153 -0.37 -19.18 12.77
N ALA A 154 0.62 -20.01 12.47
CA ALA A 154 1.34 -20.00 11.19
C ALA A 154 0.71 -21.02 10.23
N PRO A 155 0.20 -20.58 9.06
CA PRO A 155 -0.17 -21.52 8.00
C PRO A 155 1.04 -22.35 7.55
N ALA A 156 0.83 -23.66 7.39
CA ALA A 156 1.91 -24.59 7.01
C ALA A 156 2.58 -24.21 5.68
N PHE A 157 1.85 -23.58 4.75
CA PHE A 157 2.41 -23.18 3.46
C PHE A 157 3.53 -22.12 3.57
N LEU A 158 3.64 -21.40 4.69
CA LEU A 158 4.71 -20.40 4.85
C LEU A 158 6.11 -21.05 4.93
N GLN A 159 6.18 -22.34 5.23
CA GLN A 159 7.45 -23.08 5.36
C GLN A 159 7.96 -23.66 4.02
N THR A 160 7.17 -23.59 2.93
CA THR A 160 7.43 -24.34 1.68
C THR A 160 8.72 -23.96 0.96
N HIS A 161 9.25 -22.76 1.19
CA HIS A 161 10.46 -22.26 0.53
C HIS A 161 11.66 -22.11 1.49
N GLY A 162 11.66 -22.86 2.59
CA GLY A 162 12.79 -22.89 3.53
C GLY A 162 12.92 -21.65 4.40
N ALA A 163 11.84 -20.88 4.57
CA ALA A 163 11.82 -19.75 5.49
C ALA A 163 11.79 -20.20 6.95
N VAL A 164 12.50 -19.45 7.80
CA VAL A 164 12.32 -19.53 9.26
C VAL A 164 11.03 -18.80 9.60
N VAL A 165 10.01 -19.55 10.04
CA VAL A 165 8.71 -19.00 10.41
C VAL A 165 8.64 -18.80 11.92
N LEU A 166 8.35 -17.56 12.35
CA LEU A 166 8.27 -17.13 13.73
C LEU A 166 6.82 -16.71 14.05
N PRO A 167 6.00 -17.60 14.64
CA PRO A 167 4.68 -17.25 15.15
C PRO A 167 4.83 -16.46 16.45
N VAL A 168 4.24 -15.27 16.50
CA VAL A 168 4.27 -14.37 17.68
C VAL A 168 2.91 -13.69 17.88
N PRO A 169 2.64 -13.11 19.06
CA PRO A 169 1.49 -12.22 19.24
C PRO A 169 1.46 -11.08 18.20
N TRP A 170 0.28 -10.62 17.81
CA TRP A 170 0.09 -9.68 16.71
C TRP A 170 0.87 -8.37 16.90
N GLU A 171 0.89 -7.88 18.14
CA GLU A 171 1.58 -6.70 18.63
C GLU A 171 3.11 -6.83 18.62
N ALA A 172 3.63 -8.05 18.71
CA ALA A 172 5.07 -8.31 18.77
C ALA A 172 5.72 -8.34 17.37
N ARG A 173 4.94 -8.46 16.29
CA ARG A 173 5.47 -8.66 14.93
C ARG A 173 6.40 -7.54 14.45
N TRP A 174 5.96 -6.27 14.57
CA TRP A 174 6.75 -5.13 14.10
C TRP A 174 7.96 -4.81 15.00
N PRO A 175 7.83 -4.79 16.35
CA PRO A 175 8.99 -4.68 17.23
C PRO A 175 10.04 -5.76 16.97
N LEU A 176 9.62 -7.02 16.82
CA LEU A 176 10.54 -8.12 16.53
C LEU A 176 11.20 -7.96 15.16
N MET A 177 10.46 -7.54 14.15
CA MET A 177 11.03 -7.30 12.82
C MET A 177 12.15 -6.27 12.86
N ARG A 178 11.94 -5.15 13.57
CA ARG A 178 12.97 -4.12 13.78
C ARG A 178 14.21 -4.69 14.48
N GLN A 179 14.03 -5.48 15.53
CA GLN A 179 15.15 -6.12 16.22
C GLN A 179 15.94 -7.06 15.31
N ILE A 180 15.27 -7.84 14.45
CA ILE A 180 15.93 -8.73 13.49
C ILE A 180 16.70 -7.93 12.44
N VAL A 181 16.13 -6.85 11.92
CA VAL A 181 16.84 -5.95 10.99
C VAL A 181 18.09 -5.38 11.67
N ASP A 182 17.94 -4.78 12.84
CA ASP A 182 19.03 -4.08 13.54
C ASP A 182 20.16 -5.01 13.99
N ARG A 183 19.82 -6.22 14.46
CA ARG A 183 20.79 -7.15 15.09
C ARG A 183 21.37 -8.16 14.11
N CYS A 184 20.65 -8.50 13.04
CA CYS A 184 21.05 -9.57 12.13
C CYS A 184 21.35 -9.06 10.70
N GLY A 185 21.08 -7.78 10.41
CA GLY A 185 21.33 -7.18 9.10
C GLY A 185 20.41 -7.68 7.99
N LEU A 186 19.30 -8.36 8.32
CA LEU A 186 18.33 -8.80 7.32
C LEU A 186 17.64 -7.60 6.69
N HIS A 187 17.37 -7.68 5.38
CA HIS A 187 16.67 -6.63 4.66
C HIS A 187 15.15 -6.74 4.87
N PRO A 188 14.47 -5.70 5.35
CA PRO A 188 13.01 -5.71 5.47
C PRO A 188 12.38 -5.62 4.07
N VAL A 189 11.50 -6.56 3.74
CA VAL A 189 10.64 -6.46 2.55
C VAL A 189 9.20 -6.06 2.91
N SER A 190 9.01 -5.52 4.12
CA SER A 190 7.76 -5.03 4.68
C SER A 190 7.95 -3.67 5.37
N ASN A 191 6.93 -3.20 6.07
CA ASN A 191 6.88 -1.90 6.75
C ASN A 191 7.70 -1.85 8.06
N LEU A 192 8.50 -0.81 8.32
CA LEU A 192 9.21 -0.65 9.60
C LEU A 192 8.66 0.46 10.51
N THR A 193 7.76 1.28 9.99
CA THR A 193 7.26 2.51 10.61
C THR A 193 5.95 2.31 11.37
N ALA A 194 5.54 3.30 12.17
CA ALA A 194 4.29 3.22 12.93
C ALA A 194 3.07 3.40 12.03
N THR A 195 3.16 4.37 11.12
CA THR A 195 2.19 4.54 10.02
C THR A 195 2.75 3.87 8.77
N HIS A 196 1.90 3.27 7.92
CA HIS A 196 2.43 2.37 6.88
C HIS A 196 3.13 3.15 5.75
N THR A 197 4.44 3.02 5.65
CA THR A 197 5.22 3.51 4.49
C THR A 197 5.57 2.40 3.52
N GLY A 198 5.64 1.15 4.00
CA GLY A 198 6.08 0.00 3.20
C GLY A 198 7.50 0.14 2.66
N HIS A 199 7.89 -0.70 1.69
CA HIS A 199 9.20 -0.62 1.05
C HIS A 199 9.15 0.38 -0.13
N PRO A 200 10.16 1.25 -0.33
CA PRO A 200 10.17 2.23 -1.42
C PRO A 200 10.08 1.58 -2.81
N PHE A 201 10.76 0.45 -3.02
CA PHE A 201 10.75 -0.27 -4.29
C PHE A 201 9.53 -1.18 -4.48
N GLY A 202 8.70 -1.37 -3.44
CA GLY A 202 7.59 -2.32 -3.51
C GLY A 202 6.52 -1.94 -4.53
N PRO A 203 6.00 -0.71 -4.52
CA PRO A 203 5.02 -0.24 -5.51
C PRO A 203 5.53 -0.25 -6.95
N GLU A 204 6.84 -0.22 -7.18
CA GLU A 204 7.43 -0.28 -8.52
C GLU A 204 7.07 -1.59 -9.22
N GLY A 205 7.02 -2.70 -8.48
CA GLY A 205 6.51 -3.95 -9.02
C GLY A 205 5.05 -3.85 -9.43
N TYR A 206 4.21 -3.29 -8.55
CA TYR A 206 2.76 -3.19 -8.78
C TYR A 206 2.37 -2.27 -9.93
N LYS A 207 3.17 -1.23 -10.23
CA LYS A 207 2.85 -0.31 -11.33
C LYS A 207 2.84 -0.98 -12.70
N THR A 208 3.52 -2.11 -12.84
CA THR A 208 3.50 -2.92 -14.07
C THR A 208 2.12 -3.48 -14.41
N ILE A 209 1.22 -3.59 -13.43
CA ILE A 209 -0.19 -3.93 -13.66
C ILE A 209 -0.86 -2.88 -14.56
N ALA A 210 -0.59 -1.59 -14.32
CA ALA A 210 -1.12 -0.50 -15.14
C ALA A 210 -0.58 -0.56 -16.57
N TYR A 211 0.70 -0.90 -16.74
CA TYR A 211 1.30 -1.06 -18.07
C TYR A 211 0.66 -2.18 -18.86
N GLU A 212 0.39 -3.32 -18.21
CA GLU A 212 -0.29 -4.45 -18.84
C GLU A 212 -1.74 -4.08 -19.21
N ILE A 213 -2.50 -3.47 -18.30
CA ILE A 213 -3.87 -3.01 -18.59
C ILE A 213 -3.87 -2.05 -19.79
N ALA A 214 -2.99 -1.04 -19.78
CA ALA A 214 -2.91 -0.05 -20.84
C ALA A 214 -2.50 -0.66 -22.20
N ALA A 215 -1.64 -1.66 -22.19
CA ALA A 215 -1.25 -2.37 -23.41
C ALA A 215 -2.40 -3.21 -24.00
N GLU A 216 -3.33 -3.69 -23.17
CA GLU A 216 -4.44 -4.54 -23.60
C GLU A 216 -5.70 -3.75 -24.00
N ILE A 217 -6.11 -2.78 -23.18
CA ILE A 217 -7.39 -2.05 -23.36
C ILE A 217 -7.25 -0.52 -23.35
N GLY A 218 -6.02 0.00 -23.28
CA GLY A 218 -5.78 1.43 -23.08
C GLY A 218 -6.14 1.89 -21.67
N THR A 219 -6.46 3.18 -21.52
CA THR A 219 -6.75 3.77 -20.20
C THR A 219 -8.22 3.53 -19.81
N PRO A 220 -8.51 2.78 -18.73
CA PRO A 220 -9.88 2.56 -18.29
C PRO A 220 -10.50 3.84 -17.70
N ALA A 221 -11.81 3.80 -17.45
CA ALA A 221 -12.51 4.84 -16.69
C ALA A 221 -12.11 4.79 -15.21
N ALA A 222 -12.06 3.59 -14.64
CA ALA A 222 -11.71 3.35 -13.25
C ALA A 222 -11.01 2.00 -13.03
N VAL A 223 -10.24 1.92 -11.95
CA VAL A 223 -9.65 0.68 -11.44
C VAL A 223 -10.05 0.48 -9.99
N PHE A 224 -10.76 -0.61 -9.70
CA PHE A 224 -11.20 -1.00 -8.37
C PHE A 224 -10.21 -1.98 -7.74
N VAL A 225 -9.62 -1.59 -6.61
CA VAL A 225 -8.46 -2.27 -6.02
C VAL A 225 -8.77 -2.71 -4.59
N PRO A 226 -8.69 -4.02 -4.28
CA PRO A 226 -8.66 -4.50 -2.89
C PRO A 226 -7.58 -3.79 -2.09
N THR A 227 -7.97 -3.14 -0.99
CA THR A 227 -7.10 -2.21 -0.29
C THR A 227 -6.98 -2.57 1.18
N GLY A 228 -5.76 -2.92 1.60
CA GLY A 228 -5.30 -2.85 2.99
C GLY A 228 -4.43 -1.61 3.18
N TYR A 229 -3.10 -1.78 3.14
CA TYR A 229 -2.17 -0.65 3.27
C TYR A 229 -2.00 0.25 2.01
N ALA A 230 -2.81 0.03 0.97
CA ALA A 230 -2.83 0.82 -0.27
C ALA A 230 -1.54 0.86 -1.14
N GLU A 231 -0.56 -0.02 -0.91
CA GLU A 231 0.65 -0.07 -1.77
C GLU A 231 0.36 -0.51 -3.22
N LEU A 232 -0.55 -1.47 -3.39
CA LEU A 232 -1.02 -1.93 -4.71
C LEU A 232 -1.74 -0.80 -5.45
N LEU A 233 -2.68 -0.14 -4.77
CA LEU A 233 -3.43 1.02 -5.28
C LEU A 233 -2.47 2.12 -5.76
N PHE A 234 -1.50 2.50 -4.93
CA PHE A 234 -0.50 3.50 -5.28
C PHE A 234 0.38 3.07 -6.45
N GLY A 235 0.84 1.82 -6.48
CA GLY A 235 1.62 1.29 -7.61
C GLY A 235 0.86 1.41 -8.93
N ILE A 236 -0.39 0.95 -8.98
CA ILE A 236 -1.24 1.06 -10.19
C ILE A 236 -1.39 2.53 -10.60
N GLY A 237 -1.70 3.42 -9.65
CA GLY A 237 -1.82 4.84 -9.92
C GLY A 237 -0.55 5.47 -10.48
N LYS A 238 0.61 5.13 -9.90
CA LYS A 238 1.91 5.55 -10.40
C LYS A 238 2.14 5.09 -11.83
N GLY A 239 1.82 3.84 -12.15
CA GLY A 239 2.01 3.28 -13.50
C GLY A 239 1.22 4.07 -14.55
N PHE A 240 -0.06 4.38 -14.28
CA PHE A 240 -0.84 5.25 -15.15
C PHE A 240 -0.33 6.69 -15.22
N ALA A 241 0.15 7.25 -14.09
CA ALA A 241 0.74 8.58 -14.08
C ALA A 241 2.02 8.66 -14.95
N GLU A 242 2.82 7.60 -14.97
CA GLU A 242 4.00 7.48 -15.83
C GLU A 242 3.61 7.29 -17.30
N LEU A 243 2.61 6.46 -17.60
CA LEU A 243 2.06 6.34 -18.95
C LEU A 243 1.59 7.71 -19.49
N ARG A 244 0.90 8.49 -18.65
CA ARG A 244 0.50 9.87 -19.01
C ARG A 244 1.71 10.77 -19.24
N ARG A 245 2.71 10.71 -18.36
CA ARG A 245 3.96 11.48 -18.51
C ARG A 245 4.69 11.15 -19.81
N LEU A 246 4.65 9.90 -20.24
CA LEU A 246 5.26 9.41 -21.48
C LEU A 246 4.39 9.63 -22.73
N GLY A 247 3.22 10.27 -22.59
CA GLY A 247 2.30 10.51 -23.71
C GLY A 247 1.59 9.25 -24.22
N LEU A 248 1.57 8.16 -23.44
CA LEU A 248 0.93 6.89 -23.78
C LEU A 248 -0.49 6.76 -23.21
N ALA A 249 -0.85 7.67 -22.30
CA ALA A 249 -2.21 7.83 -21.78
C ALA A 249 -2.57 9.31 -21.75
N ASP A 250 -3.86 9.62 -21.97
CA ASP A 250 -4.42 10.95 -21.87
C ASP A 250 -4.71 11.37 -20.43
N ARG A 251 -4.97 10.38 -19.56
CA ARG A 251 -5.35 10.59 -18.15
C ARG A 251 -4.85 9.47 -17.26
N VAL A 252 -5.05 9.66 -15.95
CA VAL A 252 -4.98 8.58 -14.96
C VAL A 252 -6.43 8.14 -14.68
N PRO A 253 -6.74 6.83 -14.69
CA PRO A 253 -8.09 6.35 -14.37
C PRO A 253 -8.43 6.65 -12.91
N GLN A 254 -9.72 6.81 -12.60
CA GLN A 254 -10.16 6.95 -11.21
C GLN A 254 -9.76 5.69 -10.42
N LEU A 255 -8.99 5.84 -9.34
CA LEU A 255 -8.57 4.71 -8.52
C LEU A 255 -9.53 4.57 -7.34
N VAL A 256 -10.17 3.40 -7.25
CA VAL A 256 -11.15 3.12 -6.20
C VAL A 256 -10.55 2.14 -5.20
N ALA A 257 -10.30 2.62 -3.99
CA ALA A 257 -9.85 1.79 -2.88
C ALA A 257 -11.04 1.02 -2.30
N CYS A 258 -10.95 -0.30 -2.24
CA CYS A 258 -12.00 -1.17 -1.68
C CYS A 258 -11.50 -1.80 -0.37
N GLU A 259 -11.89 -1.22 0.76
CA GLU A 259 -11.54 -1.66 2.12
C GLU A 259 -12.68 -2.50 2.74
N PRO A 260 -12.40 -3.45 3.64
CA PRO A 260 -13.44 -4.07 4.45
C PRO A 260 -14.02 -3.03 5.43
N ALA A 261 -15.35 -2.97 5.57
CA ALA A 261 -16.02 -2.05 6.49
C ALA A 261 -15.64 -2.28 7.96
N ALA A 262 -15.16 -3.49 8.28
CA ALA A 262 -14.60 -3.84 9.58
C ALA A 262 -13.33 -3.04 9.95
N ALA A 263 -12.56 -2.56 8.97
CA ALA A 263 -11.52 -1.54 9.20
C ALA A 263 -11.21 -0.82 7.89
N ALA A 264 -11.61 0.46 7.81
CA ALA A 264 -11.43 1.31 6.63
C ALA A 264 -10.61 2.58 6.95
N PRO A 265 -9.32 2.43 7.34
CA PRO A 265 -8.50 3.57 7.73
C PRO A 265 -8.19 4.53 6.58
N LEU A 266 -8.12 4.10 5.32
CA LEU A 266 -7.91 5.02 4.20
C LEU A 266 -9.18 5.86 3.95
N THR A 267 -10.35 5.23 4.00
CA THR A 267 -11.64 5.92 3.95
C THR A 267 -11.76 6.98 5.04
N ARG A 268 -11.33 6.66 6.27
CA ARG A 268 -11.26 7.63 7.38
C ARG A 268 -10.28 8.76 7.09
N ALA A 269 -9.06 8.45 6.65
CA ALA A 269 -8.04 9.44 6.38
C ALA A 269 -8.50 10.45 5.32
N LEU A 270 -9.10 9.97 4.23
CA LEU A 270 -9.64 10.81 3.16
C LEU A 270 -10.82 11.68 3.64
N ARG A 271 -11.74 11.11 4.43
CA ARG A 271 -12.90 11.85 4.97
C ARG A 271 -12.49 13.03 5.84
N TYR A 272 -11.42 12.88 6.63
CA TYR A 272 -10.96 13.90 7.57
C TYR A 272 -9.73 14.68 7.07
N ASP A 273 -9.38 14.56 5.79
CA ASP A 273 -8.24 15.23 5.16
C ASP A 273 -6.88 14.95 5.85
N GLN A 274 -6.71 13.74 6.40
CA GLN A 274 -5.51 13.33 7.14
C GLN A 274 -4.52 12.58 6.23
N PRO A 275 -3.21 12.62 6.51
CA PRO A 275 -2.23 11.85 5.76
C PRO A 275 -2.34 10.33 6.01
N THR A 276 -2.83 9.95 7.18
CA THR A 276 -3.05 8.58 7.61
C THR A 276 -4.11 8.59 8.70
N ALA A 277 -4.74 7.45 8.95
CA ALA A 277 -5.62 7.28 10.10
C ALA A 277 -5.44 5.89 10.72
N VAL A 278 -5.75 5.82 12.01
CA VAL A 278 -5.89 4.57 12.74
C VAL A 278 -7.36 4.36 13.07
N VAL A 279 -7.83 3.12 12.94
CA VAL A 279 -9.20 2.69 13.27
C VAL A 279 -9.17 1.42 14.11
N GLU A 280 -10.25 1.19 14.83
CA GLU A 280 -10.50 -0.11 15.44
C GLU A 280 -10.75 -1.16 14.36
N VAL A 281 -10.31 -2.39 14.62
CA VAL A 281 -10.44 -3.52 13.70
C VAL A 281 -11.57 -4.42 14.18
N GLY A 282 -12.64 -4.46 13.40
CA GLY A 282 -13.75 -5.40 13.57
C GLY A 282 -13.45 -6.78 13.00
N GLN A 283 -14.42 -7.69 13.13
CA GLN A 283 -14.35 -9.02 12.54
C GLN A 283 -14.66 -8.96 11.03
N THR A 284 -13.85 -9.66 10.24
CA THR A 284 -14.08 -9.85 8.80
C THR A 284 -13.40 -11.12 8.31
N ASP A 285 -14.00 -11.76 7.32
CA ASP A 285 -13.39 -12.86 6.58
C ASP A 285 -12.34 -12.38 5.55
N ALA A 286 -12.28 -11.07 5.26
CA ALA A 286 -11.36 -10.47 4.29
C ALA A 286 -9.95 -10.21 4.86
N PHE A 287 -9.37 -11.22 5.50
CA PHE A 287 -8.14 -11.12 6.31
C PHE A 287 -6.89 -10.61 5.57
N SER A 288 -6.80 -10.74 4.24
CA SER A 288 -5.62 -10.27 3.49
C SER A 288 -5.57 -8.74 3.30
N ILE A 289 -6.69 -8.05 3.54
CA ILE A 289 -6.80 -6.60 3.37
C ILE A 289 -7.26 -5.88 4.64
N ILE A 290 -7.45 -6.59 5.75
CA ILE A 290 -7.77 -5.96 7.03
C ILE A 290 -6.55 -5.24 7.61
N SER A 291 -6.71 -3.96 7.96
CA SER A 291 -5.66 -3.15 8.57
C SER A 291 -6.23 -2.11 9.52
N ALA A 292 -5.58 -1.91 10.66
CA ALA A 292 -5.91 -0.83 11.59
C ALA A 292 -5.42 0.54 11.09
N VAL A 293 -4.44 0.58 10.19
CA VAL A 293 -3.72 1.79 9.80
C VAL A 293 -3.61 1.93 8.28
N SER A 294 -3.73 3.15 7.78
CA SER A 294 -3.50 3.48 6.37
C SER A 294 -2.11 4.08 6.14
N GLY A 295 -1.66 4.09 4.88
CA GLY A 295 -0.44 4.77 4.47
C GLY A 295 -0.74 5.99 3.61
N TYR A 296 0.13 7.01 3.67
CA TYR A 296 -0.03 8.23 2.88
C TYR A 296 -0.08 7.99 1.36
N ARG A 297 0.54 6.90 0.89
CA ARG A 297 0.44 6.41 -0.50
C ARG A 297 -1.00 6.28 -0.98
N GLY A 298 -1.90 5.77 -0.13
CA GLY A 298 -3.31 5.62 -0.48
C GLY A 298 -4.01 6.96 -0.67
N VAL A 299 -3.72 7.93 0.21
CA VAL A 299 -4.27 9.29 0.13
C VAL A 299 -3.84 9.97 -1.17
N VAL A 300 -2.55 9.88 -1.49
CA VAL A 300 -1.98 10.41 -2.74
C VAL A 300 -2.66 9.76 -3.96
N ALA A 301 -2.74 8.43 -3.99
CA ALA A 301 -3.30 7.70 -5.12
C ALA A 301 -4.76 8.07 -5.41
N VAL A 302 -5.60 8.14 -4.37
CA VAL A 302 -7.02 8.49 -4.53
C VAL A 302 -7.19 9.96 -4.95
N ARG A 303 -6.48 10.89 -4.30
CA ARG A 303 -6.60 12.33 -4.62
C ARG A 303 -6.12 12.66 -6.03
N GLU A 304 -4.95 12.15 -6.43
CA GLU A 304 -4.36 12.49 -7.74
C GLU A 304 -5.09 11.84 -8.92
N SER A 305 -5.83 10.75 -8.68
CA SER A 305 -6.68 10.12 -9.68
C SER A 305 -8.12 10.66 -9.70
N GLY A 306 -8.50 11.50 -8.74
CA GLY A 306 -9.90 11.91 -8.55
C GLY A 306 -10.83 10.71 -8.24
N GLY A 307 -10.29 9.66 -7.63
CA GLY A 307 -11.01 8.46 -7.27
C GLY A 307 -11.71 8.53 -5.91
N ALA A 308 -12.01 7.37 -5.34
CA ALA A 308 -12.74 7.24 -4.07
C ALA A 308 -12.20 6.11 -3.19
N ALA A 309 -12.62 6.07 -1.93
CA ALA A 309 -12.43 4.94 -1.04
C ALA A 309 -13.79 4.44 -0.53
N LEU A 310 -14.00 3.13 -0.61
CA LEU A 310 -15.24 2.43 -0.29
C LEU A 310 -14.98 1.45 0.86
N ALA A 311 -15.89 1.46 1.82
CA ALA A 311 -15.92 0.51 2.93
C ALA A 311 -17.01 -0.54 2.66
N LEU A 312 -16.62 -1.80 2.49
CA LEU A 312 -17.47 -2.88 1.98
C LEU A 312 -17.76 -3.91 3.06
N THR A 313 -19.04 -4.30 3.21
CA THR A 313 -19.43 -5.33 4.15
C THR A 313 -19.03 -6.72 3.67
N ASP A 314 -18.84 -7.67 4.58
CA ASP A 314 -18.53 -9.05 4.23
C ASP A 314 -19.60 -9.69 3.32
N ASP A 315 -20.86 -9.27 3.43
CA ASP A 315 -21.93 -9.74 2.55
C ASP A 315 -21.74 -9.27 1.10
N GLN A 316 -21.35 -8.01 0.91
CA GLN A 316 -20.98 -7.48 -0.42
C GLN A 316 -19.77 -8.23 -0.98
N LEU A 317 -18.75 -8.49 -0.14
CA LEU A 317 -17.56 -9.25 -0.53
C LEU A 317 -17.92 -10.69 -0.93
N ARG A 318 -18.78 -11.37 -0.15
CA ARG A 318 -19.22 -12.74 -0.43
C ARG A 318 -20.08 -12.82 -1.69
N ALA A 319 -20.94 -11.84 -1.95
CA ALA A 319 -21.74 -11.78 -3.16
C ALA A 319 -20.86 -11.66 -4.42
N ALA A 320 -19.90 -10.73 -4.40
CA ALA A 320 -18.93 -10.56 -5.50
C ALA A 320 -18.02 -11.79 -5.66
N HIS A 321 -17.60 -12.41 -4.55
CA HIS A 321 -16.82 -13.64 -4.58
C HIS A 321 -17.60 -14.79 -5.26
N ALA A 322 -18.89 -14.96 -4.94
CA ALA A 322 -19.75 -15.95 -5.59
C ALA A 322 -19.96 -15.65 -7.08
N GLU A 323 -19.99 -14.37 -7.47
CA GLU A 323 -20.05 -13.93 -8.86
C GLU A 323 -18.78 -14.32 -9.63
N LEU A 324 -17.59 -14.00 -9.10
CA LEU A 324 -16.31 -14.40 -9.67
C LEU A 324 -16.22 -15.93 -9.83
N ALA A 325 -16.64 -16.68 -8.80
CA ALA A 325 -16.61 -18.14 -8.84
C ALA A 325 -17.51 -18.70 -9.96
N ARG A 326 -18.72 -18.16 -10.15
CA ARG A 326 -19.63 -18.55 -11.25
C ARG A 326 -19.07 -18.21 -12.63
N ALA A 327 -18.24 -17.18 -12.72
CA ALA A 327 -17.52 -16.81 -13.94
C ALA A 327 -16.22 -17.62 -14.18
N GLY A 328 -15.93 -18.62 -13.33
CA GLY A 328 -14.74 -19.47 -13.46
C GLY A 328 -13.48 -18.92 -12.80
N ILE A 329 -13.59 -17.84 -12.01
CA ILE A 329 -12.47 -17.22 -11.30
C ILE A 329 -12.57 -17.56 -9.81
N TRP A 330 -11.82 -18.59 -9.37
CA TRP A 330 -11.74 -18.94 -7.95
C TRP A 330 -10.70 -18.09 -7.21
N ALA A 331 -11.16 -16.97 -6.66
CA ALA A 331 -10.34 -16.00 -5.96
C ALA A 331 -10.44 -16.12 -4.43
N GLU A 332 -9.49 -15.57 -3.70
CA GLU A 332 -9.63 -15.35 -2.25
C GLU A 332 -10.72 -14.30 -1.97
N LEU A 333 -11.43 -14.36 -0.83
CA LEU A 333 -12.49 -13.40 -0.50
C LEU A 333 -12.03 -11.93 -0.57
N SER A 334 -10.86 -11.60 -0.01
CA SER A 334 -10.28 -10.25 -0.13
C SER A 334 -10.08 -9.80 -1.59
N SER A 335 -9.85 -10.73 -2.51
CA SER A 335 -9.69 -10.43 -3.94
C SER A 335 -11.00 -9.99 -4.60
N ALA A 336 -12.15 -10.35 -4.01
CA ALA A 336 -13.45 -9.94 -4.52
C ALA A 336 -13.81 -8.48 -4.21
N ALA A 337 -13.01 -7.79 -3.37
CA ALA A 337 -13.30 -6.42 -2.95
C ALA A 337 -13.36 -5.42 -4.12
N GLY A 338 -12.56 -5.61 -5.17
CA GLY A 338 -12.63 -4.78 -6.38
C GLY A 338 -14.01 -4.85 -7.04
N LEU A 339 -14.49 -6.07 -7.30
CA LEU A 339 -15.81 -6.29 -7.91
C LEU A 339 -16.95 -5.85 -6.97
N ALA A 340 -16.85 -6.13 -5.67
CA ALA A 340 -17.83 -5.67 -4.68
C ALA A 340 -17.95 -4.14 -4.66
N GLY A 341 -16.82 -3.42 -4.77
CA GLY A 341 -16.80 -1.97 -4.89
C GLY A 341 -17.53 -1.46 -6.15
N LEU A 342 -17.26 -2.09 -7.30
CA LEU A 342 -17.97 -1.76 -8.54
C LEU A 342 -19.48 -1.95 -8.41
N ARG A 343 -19.92 -3.11 -7.88
CA ARG A 343 -21.34 -3.42 -7.67
C ARG A 343 -22.00 -2.45 -6.69
N SER A 344 -21.30 -2.04 -5.64
CA SER A 344 -21.79 -1.04 -4.69
C SER A 344 -22.03 0.32 -5.36
N VAL A 345 -21.13 0.78 -6.23
CA VAL A 345 -21.30 2.03 -7.00
C VAL A 345 -22.48 1.92 -7.96
N GLN A 346 -22.61 0.81 -8.69
CA GLN A 346 -23.70 0.59 -9.65
C GLN A 346 -25.08 0.53 -9.00
N SER A 347 -25.18 -0.01 -7.78
CA SER A 347 -26.42 -0.04 -7.00
C SER A 347 -26.78 1.31 -6.36
N GLY A 348 -25.88 2.31 -6.42
CA GLY A 348 -26.07 3.61 -5.77
C GLY A 348 -25.68 3.66 -4.29
N ASP A 349 -25.18 2.56 -3.73
CA ASP A 349 -24.72 2.47 -2.33
C ASP A 349 -23.32 3.10 -2.15
N GLY A 350 -22.51 3.12 -3.21
CA GLY A 350 -21.18 3.71 -3.24
C GLY A 350 -21.22 5.18 -3.63
N ALA A 351 -20.84 6.07 -2.71
CA ALA A 351 -20.75 7.51 -2.96
C ALA A 351 -19.33 7.94 -3.37
N GLY A 352 -19.22 9.09 -4.05
CA GLY A 352 -17.95 9.81 -4.24
C GLY A 352 -17.19 9.50 -5.53
N LEU A 353 -17.75 8.71 -6.44
CA LEU A 353 -17.17 8.46 -7.76
C LEU A 353 -17.88 9.28 -8.84
N GLY A 354 -17.12 9.81 -9.80
CA GLY A 354 -17.68 10.48 -10.97
C GLY A 354 -18.35 9.49 -11.93
N ALA A 355 -18.98 10.02 -12.99
CA ALA A 355 -19.48 9.16 -14.06
C ALA A 355 -18.35 8.32 -14.66
N LEU A 356 -18.60 7.02 -14.85
CA LEU A 356 -17.65 6.08 -15.44
C LEU A 356 -17.96 5.95 -16.93
N ASP A 357 -17.20 6.67 -17.75
CA ASP A 357 -17.31 6.61 -19.21
C ASP A 357 -16.16 5.78 -19.79
N GLY A 358 -16.46 4.52 -20.11
CA GLY A 358 -15.52 3.55 -20.66
C GLY A 358 -15.33 2.30 -19.80
N PRO A 359 -14.36 1.44 -20.16
CA PRO A 359 -14.16 0.16 -19.49
C PRO A 359 -13.66 0.35 -18.05
N VAL A 360 -14.01 -0.57 -17.17
CA VAL A 360 -13.56 -0.60 -15.77
C VAL A 360 -12.79 -1.88 -15.48
N VAL A 361 -11.80 -1.80 -14.58
CA VAL A 361 -10.98 -2.96 -14.20
C VAL A 361 -11.08 -3.22 -12.71
N CYS A 362 -11.43 -4.45 -12.33
CA CYS A 362 -11.39 -4.95 -10.97
C CYS A 362 -10.13 -5.80 -10.78
N ILE A 363 -9.34 -5.52 -9.74
CA ILE A 363 -8.13 -6.31 -9.46
C ILE A 363 -8.49 -7.51 -8.58
N SER A 364 -8.20 -8.73 -9.05
CA SER A 364 -8.26 -9.97 -8.25
C SER A 364 -6.85 -10.34 -7.80
N THR A 365 -6.58 -10.32 -6.50
CA THR A 365 -5.20 -10.24 -5.97
C THR A 365 -4.55 -11.58 -5.61
N SER A 366 -5.34 -12.64 -5.40
CA SER A 366 -4.87 -13.94 -4.91
C SER A 366 -5.87 -15.06 -5.17
N THR A 367 -5.37 -16.29 -5.25
CA THR A 367 -6.19 -17.49 -5.48
C THR A 367 -7.01 -17.88 -4.25
N GLY A 368 -8.21 -18.44 -4.48
CA GLY A 368 -9.02 -19.04 -3.42
C GLY A 368 -8.47 -20.39 -2.93
N LEU A 369 -7.52 -21.03 -3.64
CA LEU A 369 -7.00 -22.36 -3.29
C LEU A 369 -6.25 -22.39 -1.95
N LYS A 370 -5.66 -21.26 -1.54
CA LYS A 370 -4.92 -21.14 -0.27
C LYS A 370 -5.82 -21.18 0.97
N ASN A 371 -7.12 -20.96 0.79
CA ASN A 371 -8.10 -20.88 1.88
C ASN A 371 -9.04 -22.10 1.90
N TRP A 372 -8.72 -23.18 1.18
CA TRP A 372 -9.57 -24.37 1.04
C TRP A 372 -9.94 -25.05 2.37
N THR A 373 -9.11 -24.89 3.41
CA THR A 373 -9.37 -25.46 4.75
C THR A 373 -10.32 -24.63 5.61
N ALA A 374 -10.67 -23.41 5.21
CA ALA A 374 -11.76 -22.66 5.83
C ALA A 374 -13.08 -23.29 5.38
N ARG A 375 -13.48 -24.40 6.02
CA ARG A 375 -14.85 -24.89 5.88
C ARG A 375 -15.79 -23.72 6.19
N PRO A 376 -16.89 -23.53 5.44
CA PRO A 376 -17.99 -22.72 5.94
C PRO A 376 -18.29 -23.27 7.33
N SER A 377 -18.31 -22.41 8.35
CA SER A 377 -18.88 -22.80 9.62
C SER A 377 -20.34 -23.12 9.33
N ASP A 378 -20.65 -24.40 9.12
CA ASP A 378 -22.02 -24.87 9.16
C ASP A 378 -22.59 -24.35 10.48
N GLY A 379 -23.61 -23.49 10.40
CA GLY A 379 -24.29 -22.89 11.56
C GLY A 379 -25.01 -23.91 12.45
N ARG A 380 -24.56 -25.16 12.48
CA ARG A 380 -24.98 -26.19 13.42
C ARG A 380 -24.03 -26.16 14.61
N GLN A 381 -24.44 -25.42 15.63
CA GLN A 381 -24.00 -25.69 17.00
C GLN A 381 -24.05 -27.21 17.24
N GLN A 382 -22.91 -27.79 17.57
CA GLN A 382 -22.87 -29.11 18.20
C GLN A 382 -23.62 -28.97 19.54
N THR A 383 -24.89 -29.35 19.55
CA THR A 383 -25.60 -29.64 20.79
C THR A 383 -25.00 -30.93 21.34
N GLY A 384 -23.91 -30.78 22.09
CA GLY A 384 -23.35 -31.83 22.92
C GLY A 384 -24.38 -32.23 23.97
N ASP A 385 -24.80 -33.48 23.88
CA ASP A 385 -25.70 -34.17 24.80
C ASP A 385 -25.22 -33.99 26.26
N ARG A 386 -25.95 -33.19 27.03
CA ARG A 386 -25.89 -33.18 28.50
C ARG A 386 -27.30 -33.39 29.04
N ARG A 387 -27.69 -34.66 29.16
CA ARG A 387 -28.73 -35.08 30.09
C ARG A 387 -28.22 -34.83 31.52
N GLY A 388 -28.94 -34.01 32.28
CA GLY A 388 -28.64 -33.80 33.70
C GLY A 388 -29.34 -32.59 34.33
N ALA A 389 -30.65 -32.73 34.55
CA ALA A 389 -31.49 -32.10 35.59
C ALA A 389 -31.11 -30.73 36.19
N GLY A 390 -32.01 -29.73 36.07
CA GLY A 390 -32.10 -28.65 37.08
C GLY A 390 -32.69 -27.29 36.65
N ARG A 391 -34.02 -27.22 36.54
CA ARG A 391 -34.97 -26.10 36.80
C ARG A 391 -34.51 -24.61 36.83
N ARG A 392 -35.27 -23.81 36.04
CA ARG A 392 -35.70 -22.38 36.20
C ARG A 392 -34.57 -21.33 36.14
N GLN A 393 -34.71 -20.14 35.56
CA GLN A 393 -35.84 -19.20 35.48
C GLN A 393 -35.59 -18.17 34.34
N ASP A 394 -36.64 -17.46 33.95
CA ASP A 394 -36.75 -16.47 32.88
C ASP A 394 -35.68 -15.34 32.88
N ASP A 395 -35.33 -14.81 31.70
CA ASP A 395 -35.73 -13.43 31.35
C ASP A 395 -35.36 -13.01 29.92
N GLN A 396 -36.26 -12.20 29.37
CA GLN A 396 -36.31 -11.65 28.01
C GLN A 396 -35.27 -10.55 27.76
N TRP A 397 -34.73 -10.50 26.55
CA TRP A 397 -34.46 -9.21 25.91
C TRP A 397 -34.75 -9.26 24.40
N ARG A 398 -35.61 -8.34 23.96
CA ARG A 398 -36.09 -8.15 22.60
C ARG A 398 -35.08 -7.36 21.77
N ALA A 399 -34.85 -7.85 20.55
CA ALA A 399 -34.33 -7.05 19.45
C ALA A 399 -35.52 -6.38 18.75
N ASP A 400 -35.50 -5.05 18.63
CA ASP A 400 -36.40 -4.33 17.76
C ASP A 400 -35.68 -3.96 16.47
N GLN A 401 -36.25 -4.47 15.38
CA GLN A 401 -35.92 -4.19 14.00
C GLN A 401 -36.49 -2.84 13.56
N TRP A 402 -35.76 -2.15 12.68
CA TRP A 402 -36.32 -1.14 11.80
C TRP A 402 -36.79 -1.78 10.50
N SER A 403 -38.08 -1.65 10.18
CA SER A 403 -38.59 -1.71 8.82
C SER A 403 -39.58 -0.57 8.57
N SER A 404 -39.21 0.23 7.57
CA SER A 404 -40.03 0.95 6.57
C SER A 404 -41.45 1.42 6.89
N GLY A 405 -41.71 2.72 6.62
CA GLY A 405 -42.96 3.15 6.01
C GLY A 405 -43.44 4.55 6.40
N ASP A 406 -43.34 5.48 5.45
CA ASP A 406 -44.17 6.69 5.27
C ASP A 406 -44.32 7.70 6.42
N GLU A 407 -43.66 8.85 6.27
CA GLU A 407 -44.28 10.14 6.61
C GLU A 407 -43.65 11.26 5.74
N ARG A 408 -44.20 11.40 4.53
CA ARG A 408 -44.24 12.69 3.82
C ARG A 408 -45.01 13.68 4.70
N LEU A 409 -44.54 14.94 4.69
CA LEU A 409 -45.08 16.12 5.38
C LEU A 409 -44.54 16.32 6.80
N ARG A 410 -43.31 16.83 6.90
CA ARG A 410 -42.84 17.84 7.88
C ARG A 410 -41.33 18.04 7.69
N GLY A 411 -40.95 18.96 6.81
CA GLY A 411 -39.55 19.23 6.52
C GLY A 411 -39.29 20.53 5.77
N GLU A 412 -40.10 21.57 5.98
CA GLU A 412 -39.91 22.89 5.35
C GLU A 412 -39.46 24.00 6.32
N GLU A 413 -39.16 23.69 7.59
CA GLU A 413 -38.73 24.71 8.57
C GLU A 413 -37.32 24.53 9.15
N ARG A 414 -36.52 23.62 8.57
CA ARG A 414 -35.11 23.40 8.98
C ARG A 414 -34.07 23.80 7.92
N LEU A 415 -34.45 24.66 6.98
CA LEU A 415 -33.56 25.20 5.94
C LEU A 415 -33.40 26.74 6.01
N ARG A 416 -33.84 27.39 7.10
CA ARG A 416 -33.67 28.85 7.29
C ARG A 416 -32.65 29.25 8.37
N GLY A 417 -31.95 28.29 8.96
CA GLY A 417 -30.94 28.52 10.00
C GLY A 417 -29.48 28.48 9.53
N GLU A 418 -29.18 27.72 8.46
CA GLU A 418 -27.79 27.42 8.07
C GLU A 418 -27.26 28.28 6.90
N GLU A 419 -28.14 29.00 6.18
CA GLU A 419 -27.72 29.98 5.17
C GLU A 419 -27.30 31.33 5.78
N ARG A 420 -27.62 31.58 7.05
CA ARG A 420 -27.28 32.84 7.73
C ARG A 420 -25.84 32.89 8.28
N LEU A 421 -25.23 31.72 8.52
CA LEU A 421 -23.85 31.63 9.03
C LEU A 421 -22.79 31.56 7.90
N ARG A 422 -23.18 31.27 6.65
CA ARG A 422 -22.26 31.29 5.49
C ARG A 422 -22.19 32.66 4.79
N GLY A 423 -23.06 33.60 5.15
CA GLY A 423 -23.09 34.97 4.63
C GLY A 423 -22.18 35.95 5.38
N GLU A 424 -21.91 35.70 6.66
CA GLU A 424 -21.17 36.63 7.53
C GLU A 424 -19.63 36.44 7.42
N GLU A 425 -19.15 35.23 7.13
CA GLU A 425 -17.71 34.97 6.90
C GLU A 425 -17.20 35.45 5.53
N ARG A 426 -18.10 35.63 4.53
CA ARG A 426 -17.73 36.15 3.21
C ARG A 426 -17.65 37.68 3.16
N GLN A 427 -18.31 38.40 4.06
CA GLN A 427 -18.23 39.87 4.13
C GLN A 427 -16.95 40.39 4.84
N GLU A 428 -16.29 39.56 5.65
CA GLU A 428 -15.06 39.94 6.36
C GLU A 428 -13.79 39.74 5.48
N ALA A 429 -13.86 38.85 4.48
CA ALA A 429 -12.77 38.60 3.53
C ALA A 429 -12.69 39.65 2.40
N ASP A 430 -13.81 40.26 2.01
CA ASP A 430 -13.87 41.28 0.95
C ASP A 430 -13.53 42.70 1.45
N LYS A 431 -13.70 42.97 2.76
CA LYS A 431 -13.27 44.24 3.40
C LYS A 431 -11.74 44.40 3.50
N ARG A 432 -10.97 43.31 3.32
CA ARG A 432 -9.50 43.35 3.28
C ARG A 432 -8.92 43.56 1.87
N ARG A 433 -9.77 43.65 0.83
CA ARG A 433 -9.33 43.76 -0.58
C ARG A 433 -9.67 45.08 -1.27
N GLN A 434 -10.31 46.05 -0.61
CA GLN A 434 -10.63 47.34 -1.24
C GLN A 434 -10.34 48.55 -0.32
N GLY A 435 -9.41 49.42 -0.78
CA GLY A 435 -9.08 50.76 -0.25
C GLY A 435 -7.76 50.79 0.56
N GLY A 436 -6.72 51.56 0.24
CA GLY A 436 -6.48 52.59 -0.76
C GLY A 436 -5.46 53.61 -0.20
N GLN A 437 -4.41 53.90 -0.99
CA GLN A 437 -3.49 55.05 -0.95
C GLN A 437 -2.38 55.20 0.12
N TRP A 438 -1.20 55.50 -0.42
CA TRP A 438 0.07 55.91 0.21
C TRP A 438 0.03 57.37 0.71
N PRO A 439 0.99 57.77 1.57
CA PRO A 439 1.89 58.83 1.12
C PRO A 439 3.38 58.58 1.41
N ASP A 440 4.17 59.36 0.66
CA ASP A 440 5.62 59.39 0.51
C ASP A 440 6.46 59.58 1.79
N GLY A 441 7.69 59.06 1.74
CA GLY A 441 8.79 59.45 2.64
C GLY A 441 9.90 58.40 2.73
N GLY A 442 10.93 58.50 1.87
CA GLY A 442 12.18 57.72 2.00
C GLY A 442 12.97 58.03 3.30
N PRO A 443 14.15 57.40 3.54
CA PRO A 443 15.24 57.29 2.56
C PRO A 443 16.04 55.96 2.52
N ARG A 444 16.50 55.66 1.29
CA ARG A 444 17.82 55.20 0.77
C ARG A 444 18.80 54.31 1.57
N VAL A 445 19.58 53.58 0.75
CA VAL A 445 20.96 53.02 0.88
C VAL A 445 20.97 51.52 1.20
N ALA A 446 21.64 50.61 0.49
CA ALA A 446 22.35 50.59 -0.80
C ALA A 446 22.46 49.13 -1.29
N GLU A 447 22.29 48.91 -2.59
CA GLU A 447 22.73 47.69 -3.28
C GLU A 447 24.23 47.77 -3.58
N GLN A 448 24.95 46.65 -3.42
CA GLN A 448 26.22 46.42 -4.11
C GLN A 448 26.11 45.18 -4.99
N ARG A 449 26.31 45.42 -6.29
CA ARG A 449 26.46 44.48 -7.41
C ARG A 449 27.95 44.29 -7.70
N TRP A 450 28.43 43.08 -7.94
CA TRP A 450 29.61 42.75 -8.78
C TRP A 450 29.36 41.33 -9.36
N SER A 451 29.03 41.12 -10.64
CA SER A 451 29.81 41.16 -11.91
C SER A 451 30.77 39.98 -12.13
N ARG A 452 30.58 39.29 -13.26
CA ARG A 452 31.38 38.20 -13.84
C ARG A 452 32.64 38.73 -14.55
N GLU A 453 33.75 38.02 -14.39
CA GLU A 453 34.92 37.79 -15.27
C GLU A 453 35.72 36.70 -14.53
N GLY A 454 36.24 35.59 -15.06
CA GLY A 454 36.91 35.31 -16.32
C GLY A 454 38.39 34.96 -16.02
N SER A 455 38.75 33.67 -15.92
CA SER A 455 40.11 33.15 -16.24
C SER A 455 40.25 31.65 -15.95
N GLU A 456 40.85 30.95 -16.92
CA GLU A 456 41.45 29.62 -16.81
C GLU A 456 42.67 29.66 -15.90
N ALA A 457 42.88 28.64 -15.05
CA ALA A 457 44.18 28.06 -14.73
C ALA A 457 44.04 26.82 -13.83
N GLU A 458 44.56 25.71 -14.36
CA GLU A 458 45.43 24.71 -13.72
C GLU A 458 45.01 24.04 -12.39
N LEU A 459 44.91 22.71 -12.47
CA LEU A 459 44.91 21.76 -11.35
C LEU A 459 46.23 21.83 -10.56
N PRO A 460 46.19 21.47 -9.27
CA PRO A 460 47.19 20.53 -8.77
C PRO A 460 46.56 19.31 -8.11
N GLU A 461 47.13 18.15 -8.46
CA GLU A 461 47.16 16.97 -7.61
C GLU A 461 47.92 17.32 -6.32
N GLU A 462 47.37 16.99 -5.16
CA GLU A 462 48.12 16.38 -4.05
C GLU A 462 47.17 15.99 -2.90
N GLY A 463 47.57 14.94 -2.19
CA GLY A 463 46.73 14.10 -1.37
C GLY A 463 46.28 14.71 -0.05
N HIS A 464 45.14 14.21 0.43
CA HIS A 464 44.74 14.35 1.82
C HIS A 464 44.27 13.02 2.38
N GLU A 465 45.03 12.54 3.37
CA GLU A 465 44.62 11.57 4.38
C GLU A 465 43.23 11.92 4.94
N VAL A 466 42.29 10.99 4.79
CA VAL A 466 40.99 11.09 5.47
C VAL A 466 41.18 10.58 6.89
N SER A 467 41.48 11.51 7.80
CA SER A 467 41.41 11.28 9.25
C SER A 467 39.99 10.87 9.65
N GLY A 468 39.87 9.76 10.39
CA GLY A 468 38.60 9.24 10.87
C GLY A 468 37.82 10.23 11.72
N ARG A 469 36.55 10.41 11.38
CA ARG A 469 35.52 10.86 12.32
C ARG A 469 34.41 9.82 12.37
N ARG A 470 34.33 9.19 13.54
CA ARG A 470 33.26 8.33 14.01
C ARG A 470 31.99 9.19 14.08
N TRP A 471 30.98 8.89 13.28
CA TRP A 471 29.67 9.54 13.37
C TRP A 471 28.96 9.01 14.62
N SER A 472 28.95 9.80 15.70
CA SER A 472 28.05 9.60 16.84
C SER A 472 26.73 10.32 16.53
N ALA A 473 25.71 9.55 16.15
CA ALA A 473 24.34 10.04 16.09
C ALA A 473 23.77 10.01 17.52
N GLU A 474 23.70 11.18 18.16
CA GLU A 474 22.85 11.36 19.34
C GLU A 474 21.38 11.29 18.87
N ARG A 475 20.67 10.29 19.39
CA ARG A 475 19.23 10.09 19.15
C ARG A 475 18.42 11.05 20.04
N PRO A 476 17.31 11.64 19.55
CA PRO A 476 16.35 12.26 20.45
C PRO A 476 15.49 11.20 21.14
N GLY A 477 15.53 11.20 22.48
CA GLY A 477 14.43 10.83 23.38
C GLY A 477 13.88 9.40 23.32
N ASP A 478 14.43 8.51 24.16
CA ASP A 478 13.84 7.22 24.50
C ASP A 478 12.46 7.39 25.16
N GLY A 479 11.39 7.19 24.37
CA GLY A 479 10.11 6.76 24.93
C GLY A 479 10.27 5.33 25.43
N ALA A 480 10.08 5.09 26.73
CA ALA A 480 10.29 3.80 27.37
C ALA A 480 9.61 2.65 26.59
N PHE A 481 10.44 1.77 26.03
CA PHE A 481 10.04 0.60 25.27
C PHE A 481 9.60 -0.52 26.20
N VAL A 482 8.44 -1.12 25.92
CA VAL A 482 8.00 -2.36 26.56
C VAL A 482 8.73 -3.52 25.89
N GLU A 483 9.56 -4.24 26.64
CA GLU A 483 10.15 -5.50 26.18
C GLU A 483 9.02 -6.49 25.81
N PRO A 484 9.11 -7.21 24.67
CA PRO A 484 8.10 -8.19 24.32
C PRO A 484 8.04 -9.29 25.38
N VAL A 485 6.93 -9.35 26.10
CA VAL A 485 6.62 -10.44 27.03
C VAL A 485 6.50 -11.75 26.25
N GLY A 486 7.32 -12.75 26.60
CA GLY A 486 7.02 -14.17 26.34
C GLY A 486 7.79 -14.88 25.22
N THR A 487 8.79 -14.29 24.58
CA THR A 487 9.79 -15.05 23.79
C THR A 487 11.13 -14.37 23.97
N GLU A 488 11.95 -14.87 24.89
CA GLU A 488 13.27 -14.29 25.13
C GLU A 488 14.05 -14.27 23.81
N TRP A 489 14.70 -13.14 23.50
CA TRP A 489 15.53 -12.96 22.30
C TRP A 489 16.52 -14.12 22.09
N ALA A 490 16.91 -14.81 23.16
CA ALA A 490 17.69 -16.05 23.10
C ALA A 490 17.03 -17.18 22.29
N ASP A 491 15.72 -17.44 22.44
CA ASP A 491 15.01 -18.46 21.64
C ASP A 491 14.89 -18.06 20.18
N ILE A 492 14.57 -16.79 19.91
CA ILE A 492 14.52 -16.24 18.55
C ILE A 492 15.89 -16.36 17.91
N ARG A 493 16.95 -15.92 18.60
CA ARG A 493 18.32 -16.02 18.12
C ARG A 493 18.71 -17.46 17.85
N ARG A 494 18.39 -18.40 18.75
CA ARG A 494 18.63 -19.83 18.54
C ARG A 494 17.95 -20.33 17.26
N ARG A 495 16.68 -19.99 17.02
CA ARG A 495 15.99 -20.40 15.78
C ARG A 495 16.61 -19.78 14.52
N LEU A 496 17.11 -18.54 14.64
CA LEU A 496 17.85 -17.89 13.56
C LEU A 496 19.20 -18.58 13.33
N GLU A 497 19.93 -18.96 14.38
CA GLU A 497 21.18 -19.72 14.31
C GLU A 497 20.97 -21.14 13.73
N GLU A 498 19.94 -21.86 14.19
CA GLU A 498 19.52 -23.16 13.65
C GLU A 498 19.12 -23.06 12.16
N GLY A 499 18.47 -21.96 11.77
CA GLY A 499 18.18 -21.62 10.38
C GLY A 499 19.39 -21.08 9.61
N GLY A 500 20.57 -21.03 10.23
CA GLY A 500 21.82 -20.54 9.66
C GLY A 500 21.86 -19.05 9.37
N LEU A 501 20.88 -18.25 9.81
CA LEU A 501 20.74 -16.82 9.53
C LEU A 501 21.74 -15.92 10.26
N VAL A 502 22.19 -16.37 11.43
CA VAL A 502 23.15 -15.68 12.28
C VAL A 502 24.24 -16.69 12.64
N SER A 503 25.49 -16.24 12.75
CA SER A 503 26.65 -17.03 13.15
C SER A 503 26.93 -16.94 14.64
#